data_AF-A0AAN7Z8Q1-F1
#
_entry.id   AF-A0AAN7Z8Q1-F1
#
_cell.length_a   1.000
_cell.length_b   1.000
_cell.length_c   1.000
_cell.angle_alpha   90.00
_cell.angle_beta   90.00
_cell.angle_gamma   90.00
#
_symmetry.space_group_name_H-M   'P 1'
#
loop_
_entity.id
_entity.type
_entity.pdbx_description
1 polymer ?
#
loop_
_entity_poly.entity_id
_entity_poly.type
_entity_poly.pdbx_seq_one_letter_code
_entity_poly.pdbx_strand_id
1 'polypeptide(L)'
;MDLLLIPNDRDFDDAWPTLSYQAFVNKAGCSDAEVPFECLQAADTVVLQDASARVSTSANYGQWGFIPVTDGKLIRKRPTQQLAVDRNVNGLRILTGNNENEAPGFTPQNVTTEEQFIDFVLTNYPRLSEQNISSILELYAVPEDVSPIYADSDGVTPPFSTTNSNWAIGWQQAANNLYAEATFVCSSYWLADAFAGSRRKSSWKYQFSVPPSSHGADVSPLLTDPKIQGTGMDEVFRTAFQQTWGNFIVKGDPTLSTAQASTAGQGNITAATTGKWLQWGGQPGRDFMLNLNMTGGMPVTTPRQVGGSVVNITSYVPSSGGSYPELEATFNLVPGWQWEGGRGQRCQLWVELGQWAFE
;
A
#
# COMPACT_ATOMS: atom_id res chain seq x y z
N MET A 1 -6.17 -0.21 12.95
CA MET A 1 -6.02 0.50 11.67
C MET A 1 -6.93 -0.24 10.72
N ASP A 2 -8.15 0.25 10.55
CA ASP A 2 -9.12 -0.39 9.65
C ASP A 2 -8.65 -0.13 8.23
N LEU A 3 -8.03 -1.15 7.64
CA LEU A 3 -7.66 -1.14 6.24
C LEU A 3 -8.95 -1.27 5.44
N LEU A 4 -9.35 -0.17 4.78
CA LEU A 4 -10.22 -0.27 3.62
C LEU A 4 -9.40 -1.01 2.55
N LEU A 5 -9.43 -2.34 2.59
CA LEU A 5 -8.83 -3.17 1.55
C LEU A 5 -9.70 -2.93 0.31
N ILE A 6 -9.11 -2.28 -0.69
CA ILE A 6 -9.79 -1.84 -1.90
C ILE A 6 -9.57 -2.90 -2.99
N PRO A 7 -9.90 -4.16 -2.65
CA PRO A 7 -10.84 -4.84 -3.52
C PRO A 7 -11.92 -5.50 -2.66
N ASN A 8 -12.73 -4.67 -2.01
CA ASN A 8 -13.85 -5.14 -1.23
C ASN A 8 -15.14 -4.95 -2.03
N ASP A 9 -15.49 -6.01 -2.76
CA ASP A 9 -16.61 -6.03 -3.69
C ASP A 9 -17.80 -6.88 -3.19
N ARG A 10 -17.73 -7.39 -1.94
CA ARG A 10 -18.77 -8.28 -1.38
C ARG A 10 -19.92 -7.50 -0.75
N ASP A 11 -21.13 -7.95 -1.03
CA ASP A 11 -22.33 -7.49 -0.35
C ASP A 11 -22.37 -8.05 1.08
N PHE A 12 -23.01 -7.32 1.98
CA PHE A 12 -23.02 -7.65 3.42
C PHE A 12 -23.65 -9.02 3.73
N ASP A 13 -24.47 -9.55 2.83
CA ASP A 13 -25.17 -10.84 2.91
C ASP A 13 -24.58 -11.91 1.99
N ASP A 14 -23.43 -11.64 1.35
CA ASP A 14 -22.71 -12.67 0.60
C ASP A 14 -22.25 -13.82 1.49
N ALA A 15 -21.89 -14.93 0.84
CA ALA A 15 -21.46 -16.15 1.51
C ALA A 15 -20.33 -15.93 2.52
N TRP A 16 -19.33 -15.12 2.20
CA TRP A 16 -18.18 -14.93 3.09
C TRP A 16 -18.49 -14.11 4.36
N PRO A 17 -19.06 -12.89 4.28
CA PRO A 17 -19.51 -12.19 5.49
C PRO A 17 -20.49 -13.02 6.34
N THR A 18 -21.40 -13.75 5.68
CA THR A 18 -22.34 -14.65 6.35
C THR A 18 -21.65 -15.79 7.10
N LEU A 19 -20.69 -16.47 6.47
CA LEU A 19 -19.92 -17.54 7.10
C LEU A 19 -19.06 -17.01 8.26
N SER A 20 -18.43 -15.84 8.11
CA SER A 20 -17.71 -15.18 9.21
C SER A 20 -18.62 -14.86 10.39
N TYR A 21 -19.82 -14.34 10.13
CA TYR A 21 -20.82 -14.07 11.17
C TYR A 21 -21.27 -15.35 11.87
N GLN A 22 -21.56 -16.43 11.13
CA GLN A 22 -21.94 -17.71 11.70
C GLN A 22 -20.82 -18.32 12.55
N ALA A 23 -19.57 -18.25 12.08
CA ALA A 23 -18.41 -18.68 12.84
C ALA A 23 -18.27 -17.88 14.14
N PHE A 24 -18.51 -16.57 14.09
CA PHE A 24 -18.48 -15.70 15.26
C PHE A 24 -19.54 -16.04 16.29
N VAL A 25 -20.79 -16.21 15.86
CA VAL A 25 -21.90 -16.69 16.69
C VAL A 25 -21.51 -18.00 17.38
N ASN A 26 -20.91 -18.93 16.64
CA ASN A 26 -20.47 -20.20 17.19
C ASN A 26 -19.34 -20.05 18.21
N LYS A 27 -18.29 -19.28 17.90
CA LYS A 27 -17.17 -19.06 18.83
C LYS A 27 -17.56 -18.28 20.08
N ALA A 28 -18.58 -17.43 19.99
CA ALA A 28 -19.14 -16.72 21.15
C ALA A 28 -20.09 -17.57 22.00
N GLY A 29 -20.39 -18.82 21.59
CA GLY A 29 -21.31 -19.71 22.31
C GLY A 29 -22.79 -19.36 22.12
N CYS A 30 -23.13 -18.61 21.06
CA CYS A 30 -24.49 -18.14 20.78
C CYS A 30 -25.23 -18.97 19.72
N SER A 31 -24.71 -20.13 19.31
CA SER A 31 -25.33 -20.97 18.27
C SER A 31 -26.72 -21.50 18.62
N ASP A 32 -26.98 -21.76 19.91
CA ASP A 32 -28.25 -22.35 20.37
C ASP A 32 -29.28 -21.29 20.79
N ALA A 33 -28.94 -19.99 20.68
CA ALA A 33 -29.86 -18.91 21.01
C ALA A 33 -30.94 -18.77 19.92
N GLU A 34 -32.18 -18.53 20.35
CA GLU A 34 -33.31 -18.28 19.44
C GLU A 34 -33.05 -17.07 18.53
N VAL A 35 -32.44 -16.02 19.09
CA VAL A 35 -31.97 -14.84 18.37
C VAL A 35 -30.47 -14.67 18.63
N PRO A 36 -29.59 -15.21 17.75
CA PRO A 36 -28.14 -15.18 17.96
C PRO A 36 -27.58 -13.78 18.22
N PHE A 37 -28.13 -12.75 17.57
CA PHE A 37 -27.67 -11.37 17.76
C PHE A 37 -27.94 -10.84 19.17
N GLU A 38 -29.09 -11.14 19.79
CA GLU A 38 -29.39 -10.72 21.16
C GLU A 38 -28.45 -11.41 22.16
N CYS A 39 -28.11 -12.69 21.93
CA CYS A 39 -27.09 -13.39 22.70
C CYS A 39 -25.73 -12.69 22.58
N LEU A 40 -25.31 -12.30 21.38
CA LEU A 40 -24.06 -11.57 21.17
C LEU A 40 -24.07 -10.21 21.89
N GLN A 41 -25.19 -9.49 21.91
CA GLN A 41 -25.31 -8.22 22.62
C GLN A 41 -25.21 -8.36 24.15
N ALA A 42 -25.61 -9.50 24.69
CA ALA A 42 -25.53 -9.80 26.12
C ALA A 42 -24.19 -10.45 26.54
N ALA A 43 -23.38 -10.89 25.58
CA ALA A 43 -22.11 -11.56 25.85
C ALA A 43 -21.05 -10.60 26.41
N ASP A 44 -20.13 -11.15 27.22
CA ASP A 44 -19.00 -10.39 27.74
C ASP A 44 -18.06 -9.93 26.63
N THR A 45 -17.49 -8.73 26.76
CA THR A 45 -16.59 -8.17 25.74
C THR A 45 -15.36 -9.03 25.48
N VAL A 46 -14.83 -9.73 26.48
CA VAL A 46 -13.67 -10.62 26.32
C VAL A 46 -14.03 -11.85 25.49
N VAL A 47 -15.25 -12.37 25.64
CA VAL A 47 -15.77 -13.47 24.81
C VAL A 47 -15.88 -13.03 23.35
N LEU A 48 -16.44 -11.84 23.11
CA LEU A 48 -16.56 -11.29 21.76
C LEU A 48 -15.19 -11.03 21.12
N GLN A 49 -14.21 -10.53 21.88
CA GLN A 49 -12.85 -10.31 21.38
C GLN A 49 -12.13 -11.63 21.03
N ASP A 50 -12.22 -12.66 21.90
CA ASP A 50 -11.64 -13.98 21.62
C ASP A 50 -12.32 -14.65 20.41
N ALA A 51 -13.65 -14.60 20.33
CA ALA A 51 -14.39 -15.11 19.18
C ALA A 51 -13.97 -14.40 17.88
N SER A 52 -13.85 -13.07 17.90
CA SER A 52 -13.41 -12.28 16.75
C SER A 52 -11.99 -12.64 16.34
N ALA A 53 -11.06 -12.77 17.30
CA ALA A 53 -9.68 -13.14 17.03
C ALA A 53 -9.60 -14.51 16.34
N ARG A 54 -10.33 -15.50 16.87
CA ARG A 54 -10.35 -16.87 16.31
C ARG A 54 -10.88 -16.90 14.88
N VAL A 55 -11.98 -16.20 14.60
CA VAL A 55 -12.54 -16.10 13.25
C VAL A 55 -11.51 -15.46 12.31
N SER A 56 -10.90 -14.34 12.70
CA SER A 56 -9.89 -13.66 11.87
C SER A 56 -8.64 -14.51 11.62
N THR A 57 -8.16 -15.27 12.61
CA THR A 57 -6.99 -16.15 12.44
C THR A 57 -7.27 -17.42 11.62
N SER A 58 -8.54 -17.70 11.30
CA SER A 58 -8.92 -18.83 10.43
C SER A 58 -9.02 -18.46 8.95
N ALA A 59 -8.89 -17.18 8.61
CA ALA A 59 -8.85 -16.72 7.22
C ALA A 59 -7.51 -17.09 6.55
N ASN A 60 -7.48 -16.99 5.22
CA ASN A 60 -6.25 -17.14 4.44
C ASN A 60 -5.19 -16.13 4.91
N TYR A 61 -3.91 -16.45 4.69
CA TYR A 61 -2.81 -15.56 5.08
C TYR A 61 -3.02 -14.16 4.48
N GLY A 62 -2.86 -13.12 5.31
CA GLY A 62 -3.08 -11.73 4.90
C GLY A 62 -4.55 -11.36 4.70
N GLN A 63 -5.50 -12.21 5.10
CA GLN A 63 -6.94 -11.92 5.02
C GLN A 63 -7.56 -11.81 6.42
N TRP A 64 -8.71 -11.14 6.52
CA TRP A 64 -9.44 -10.95 7.78
C TRP A 64 -10.87 -11.46 7.67
N GLY A 65 -11.38 -12.00 8.78
CA GLY A 65 -12.77 -12.50 8.84
C GLY A 65 -13.81 -11.39 8.75
N PHE A 66 -13.48 -10.20 9.23
CA PHE A 66 -14.32 -9.01 9.18
C PHE A 66 -13.58 -7.89 8.46
N ILE A 67 -14.13 -7.50 7.32
CA ILE A 67 -13.70 -6.37 6.51
C ILE A 67 -14.94 -5.49 6.27
N PRO A 68 -14.79 -4.24 5.77
CA PRO A 68 -15.93 -3.49 5.28
C PRO A 68 -16.75 -4.33 4.27
N VAL A 69 -18.00 -4.00 3.99
CA VAL A 69 -18.86 -4.68 3.00
C VAL A 69 -19.77 -3.65 2.30
N THR A 70 -20.27 -3.96 1.12
CA THR A 70 -21.30 -3.15 0.47
C THR A 70 -22.64 -3.39 1.17
N ASP A 71 -23.18 -2.36 1.83
CA ASP A 71 -24.42 -2.44 2.62
C ASP A 71 -25.58 -1.65 1.98
N GLY A 72 -25.32 -1.03 0.83
CA GLY A 72 -26.28 -0.18 0.10
C GLY A 72 -26.59 1.15 0.80
N LYS A 73 -25.99 1.43 1.97
CA LYS A 73 -26.27 2.63 2.78
C LYS A 73 -25.00 3.47 2.95
N LEU A 74 -24.04 2.94 3.71
CA LEU A 74 -22.73 3.56 3.96
C LEU A 74 -21.79 3.34 2.77
N ILE A 75 -21.63 2.08 2.35
CA ILE A 75 -20.87 1.69 1.16
C ILE A 75 -21.88 1.20 0.13
N ARG A 76 -22.04 1.95 -0.96
CA ARG A 76 -23.10 1.70 -1.96
C ARG A 76 -22.61 1.02 -3.23
N LYS A 77 -21.30 1.07 -3.46
CA LYS A 77 -20.62 0.53 -4.63
C LYS A 77 -19.24 0.12 -4.19
N ARG A 78 -18.69 -0.89 -4.86
CA ARG A 78 -17.29 -1.24 -4.70
C ARG A 78 -16.35 -0.05 -4.97
N PRO A 79 -15.20 0.00 -4.29
CA PRO A 79 -14.24 1.10 -4.47
C PRO A 79 -13.74 1.27 -5.91
N THR A 80 -13.48 0.20 -6.65
CA THR A 80 -13.04 0.27 -8.06
C THR A 80 -14.07 1.00 -8.93
N GLN A 81 -15.37 0.73 -8.74
CA GLN A 81 -16.45 1.44 -9.42
C GLN A 81 -16.58 2.89 -8.94
N GLN A 82 -16.63 3.12 -7.63
CA GLN A 82 -16.86 4.45 -7.05
C GLN A 82 -15.71 5.44 -7.33
N LEU A 83 -14.47 4.96 -7.21
CA LEU A 83 -13.27 5.80 -7.27
C LEU A 83 -12.70 5.88 -8.68
N ALA A 84 -12.44 4.74 -9.34
CA ALA A 84 -11.76 4.73 -10.63
C ALA A 84 -12.69 5.05 -11.80
N VAL A 85 -13.92 4.50 -11.78
CA VAL A 85 -14.89 4.65 -12.87
C VAL A 85 -15.77 5.89 -12.68
N ASP A 86 -16.53 5.96 -11.60
CA ASP A 86 -17.49 7.05 -11.35
C ASP A 86 -16.80 8.36 -10.97
N ARG A 87 -15.59 8.28 -10.38
CA ARG A 87 -14.84 9.41 -9.80
C ARG A 87 -15.70 10.25 -8.85
N ASN A 88 -16.57 9.58 -8.10
CA ASN A 88 -17.57 10.22 -7.26
C ASN A 88 -17.15 10.16 -5.79
N VAL A 89 -16.87 11.33 -5.22
CA VAL A 89 -16.37 11.50 -3.85
C VAL A 89 -16.96 12.76 -3.24
N ASN A 90 -17.23 12.71 -1.93
CA ASN A 90 -17.82 13.80 -1.16
C ASN A 90 -16.76 14.77 -0.56
N GLY A 91 -15.53 14.74 -1.07
CA GLY A 91 -14.43 15.60 -0.62
C GLY A 91 -14.04 16.65 -1.65
N LEU A 92 -13.30 17.65 -1.17
CA LEU A 92 -12.68 18.67 -2.03
C LEU A 92 -11.22 18.35 -2.33
N ARG A 93 -10.48 17.74 -1.40
CA ARG A 93 -9.04 17.56 -1.54
C ARG A 93 -8.59 16.23 -0.97
N ILE A 94 -7.56 15.65 -1.57
CA ILE A 94 -6.90 14.44 -1.04
C ILE A 94 -5.39 14.51 -1.25
N LEU A 95 -4.65 14.13 -0.21
CA LEU A 95 -3.25 13.75 -0.30
C LEU A 95 -3.20 12.25 -0.04
N THR A 96 -2.69 11.48 -0.99
CA THR A 96 -2.67 10.01 -0.90
C THR A 96 -1.26 9.49 -1.17
N GLY A 97 -0.90 8.42 -0.46
CA GLY A 97 0.42 7.83 -0.51
C GLY A 97 0.36 6.32 -0.48
N ASN A 98 1.47 5.70 -0.86
CA ASN A 98 1.77 4.29 -0.62
C ASN A 98 3.24 4.14 -0.27
N ASN A 99 3.58 3.06 0.40
CA ASN A 99 4.97 2.64 0.58
C ASN A 99 5.37 1.76 -0.61
N GLU A 100 6.66 1.67 -0.89
CA GLU A 100 7.15 0.87 -2.01
C GLU A 100 6.88 -0.64 -1.82
N ASN A 101 7.07 -1.14 -0.59
CA ASN A 101 6.96 -2.56 -0.23
C ASN A 101 5.78 -2.81 0.73
N GLU A 102 4.55 -2.58 0.30
CA GLU A 102 3.37 -2.70 1.17
C GLU A 102 3.11 -4.14 1.64
N ALA A 103 3.33 -5.14 0.79
CA ALA A 103 2.78 -6.47 1.02
C ALA A 103 3.70 -7.60 1.53
N PRO A 104 5.01 -7.46 1.80
CA PRO A 104 5.81 -8.60 2.29
C PRO A 104 5.20 -9.28 3.53
N GLY A 105 4.59 -8.52 4.44
CA GLY A 105 3.91 -9.05 5.63
C GLY A 105 2.56 -9.72 5.36
N PHE A 106 1.98 -9.56 4.17
CA PHE A 106 0.61 -9.93 3.81
C PHE A 106 0.52 -11.07 2.79
N THR A 107 1.66 -11.61 2.35
CA THR A 107 1.75 -12.75 1.44
C THR A 107 2.46 -13.94 2.11
N PRO A 108 2.07 -15.18 1.78
CA PRO A 108 2.87 -16.35 2.12
C PRO A 108 4.30 -16.23 1.57
N GLN A 109 5.30 -16.61 2.37
CA GLN A 109 6.72 -16.51 2.00
C GLN A 109 7.26 -17.84 1.43
N ASN A 110 6.54 -18.42 0.49
CA ASN A 110 6.85 -19.70 -0.16
C ASN A 110 6.43 -19.76 -1.64
N VAL A 111 6.19 -18.62 -2.30
CA VAL A 111 5.82 -18.53 -3.72
C VAL A 111 7.09 -18.45 -4.56
N THR A 112 7.50 -19.55 -5.16
CA THR A 112 8.80 -19.67 -5.85
C THR A 112 8.70 -20.05 -7.33
N THR A 113 7.51 -20.42 -7.80
CA THR A 113 7.23 -20.79 -9.20
C THR A 113 6.01 -20.04 -9.74
N GLU A 114 5.85 -20.02 -11.06
CA GLU A 114 4.65 -19.49 -11.72
C GLU A 114 3.38 -20.21 -11.27
N GLU A 115 3.42 -21.54 -11.17
CA GLU A 115 2.29 -22.36 -10.69
C GLU A 115 1.86 -21.95 -9.27
N GLN A 116 2.82 -21.78 -8.36
CA GLN A 116 2.54 -21.31 -6.99
C GLN A 116 2.01 -19.88 -6.97
N PHE A 117 2.43 -19.04 -7.90
CA PHE A 117 1.90 -17.69 -8.04
C PHE A 117 0.44 -17.70 -8.54
N ILE A 118 0.11 -18.56 -9.51
CA ILE A 118 -1.27 -18.77 -9.98
C ILE A 118 -2.14 -19.29 -8.83
N ASP A 119 -1.67 -20.28 -8.08
CA ASP A 119 -2.38 -20.82 -6.90
C ASP A 119 -2.62 -19.73 -5.85
N PHE A 120 -1.62 -18.88 -5.60
CA PHE A 120 -1.75 -17.73 -4.71
C PHE A 120 -2.83 -16.75 -5.19
N VAL A 121 -2.85 -16.42 -6.48
CA VAL A 121 -3.86 -15.53 -7.08
C VAL A 121 -5.25 -16.16 -6.95
N LEU A 122 -5.44 -17.42 -7.31
CA LEU A 122 -6.73 -18.11 -7.23
C LEU A 122 -7.19 -18.35 -5.78
N THR A 123 -6.28 -18.48 -4.84
CA THR A 123 -6.61 -18.56 -3.41
C THR A 123 -7.22 -17.25 -2.89
N ASN A 124 -6.74 -16.10 -3.40
CA ASN A 124 -7.26 -14.79 -3.01
C ASN A 124 -8.50 -14.39 -3.84
N TYR A 125 -8.54 -14.77 -5.11
CA TYR A 125 -9.56 -14.37 -6.08
C TYR A 125 -10.12 -15.63 -6.81
N PRO A 126 -10.89 -16.48 -6.11
CA PRO A 126 -11.26 -17.82 -6.59
C PRO A 126 -12.20 -17.85 -7.80
N ARG A 127 -12.69 -16.69 -8.24
CA ARG A 127 -13.63 -16.55 -9.36
C ARG A 127 -13.00 -15.98 -10.63
N LEU A 128 -11.70 -15.69 -10.61
CA LEU A 128 -10.98 -15.30 -11.81
C LEU A 128 -10.98 -16.45 -12.83
N SER A 129 -11.33 -16.12 -14.07
CA SER A 129 -11.24 -17.06 -15.20
C SER A 129 -9.80 -17.26 -15.66
N GLU A 130 -9.55 -18.31 -16.44
CA GLU A 130 -8.24 -18.55 -17.09
C GLU A 130 -7.76 -17.35 -17.92
N GLN A 131 -8.71 -16.64 -18.57
CA GLN A 131 -8.41 -15.41 -19.30
C GLN A 131 -7.93 -14.30 -18.36
N ASN A 132 -8.56 -14.14 -17.18
CA ASN A 132 -8.12 -13.15 -16.21
C ASN A 132 -6.71 -13.46 -15.68
N ILE A 133 -6.41 -14.74 -15.42
CA ILE A 133 -5.08 -15.18 -14.99
C ILE A 133 -4.03 -14.88 -16.08
N SER A 134 -4.37 -15.11 -17.35
CA SER A 134 -3.49 -14.78 -18.47
C SER A 134 -3.16 -13.29 -18.53
N SER A 135 -4.16 -12.41 -18.35
CA SER A 135 -3.93 -10.95 -18.28
C SER A 135 -3.11 -10.52 -17.06
N ILE A 136 -3.21 -11.23 -15.93
CA ILE A 136 -2.33 -11.00 -14.78
C ILE A 136 -0.89 -11.39 -15.13
N LEU A 137 -0.68 -12.58 -15.70
CA LEU A 137 0.66 -13.07 -16.06
C LEU A 137 1.34 -12.17 -17.09
N GLU A 138 0.61 -11.60 -18.05
CA GLU A 138 1.17 -10.63 -19.00
C GLU A 138 1.83 -9.41 -18.33
N LEU A 139 1.35 -9.00 -17.15
CA LEU A 139 1.83 -7.81 -16.45
C LEU A 139 2.71 -8.08 -15.23
N TYR A 140 2.65 -9.29 -14.67
CA TYR A 140 3.41 -9.70 -13.49
C TYR A 140 4.40 -10.85 -13.78
N ALA A 141 4.62 -11.19 -15.06
CA ALA A 141 5.59 -12.21 -15.44
C ALA A 141 6.98 -11.93 -14.88
N VAL A 142 7.62 -13.01 -14.45
CA VAL A 142 8.97 -13.01 -13.92
C VAL A 142 9.90 -13.59 -15.00
N PRO A 143 10.95 -12.88 -15.43
CA PRO A 143 11.87 -13.40 -16.45
C PRO A 143 12.69 -14.58 -15.90
N GLU A 144 13.21 -15.45 -16.77
CA GLU A 144 14.04 -16.59 -16.33
C GLU A 144 15.37 -16.13 -15.69
N ASP A 145 15.90 -14.99 -16.11
CA ASP A 145 17.17 -14.40 -15.67
C ASP A 145 17.00 -13.27 -14.65
N VAL A 146 16.08 -13.45 -13.68
CA VAL A 146 15.90 -12.50 -12.56
C VAL A 146 17.22 -12.20 -11.88
N SER A 147 17.46 -10.91 -11.68
CA SER A 147 18.61 -10.42 -10.91
C SER A 147 18.62 -11.02 -9.50
N PRO A 148 19.75 -11.59 -9.03
CA PRO A 148 19.85 -12.13 -7.68
C PRO A 148 19.98 -11.04 -6.59
N ILE A 149 19.82 -9.77 -6.95
CA ILE A 149 20.02 -8.63 -6.05
C ILE A 149 18.77 -8.41 -5.19
N TYR A 150 18.97 -8.46 -3.88
CA TYR A 150 17.99 -8.02 -2.88
C TYR A 150 18.20 -6.54 -2.59
N ALA A 151 17.53 -5.69 -3.35
CA ALA A 151 17.53 -4.25 -3.17
C ALA A 151 16.18 -3.69 -3.61
N ASP A 152 15.73 -2.66 -2.91
CA ASP A 152 14.54 -1.88 -3.29
C ASP A 152 14.78 -1.23 -4.66
N SER A 153 13.71 -1.08 -5.45
CA SER A 153 13.81 -0.58 -6.82
C SER A 153 14.07 0.93 -6.81
N ASP A 154 14.79 1.42 -7.81
CA ASP A 154 14.85 2.86 -8.05
C ASP A 154 13.60 3.38 -8.80
N GLY A 155 12.71 2.45 -9.21
CA GLY A 155 11.47 2.65 -9.93
C GLY A 155 11.59 3.17 -11.37
N VAL A 156 12.81 3.42 -11.85
CA VAL A 156 13.10 3.95 -13.19
C VAL A 156 13.86 2.98 -14.08
N THR A 157 14.71 2.13 -13.51
CA THR A 157 15.49 1.14 -14.25
C THR A 157 15.20 -0.28 -13.74
N PRO A 158 15.13 -1.28 -14.65
CA PRO A 158 15.03 -2.67 -14.22
C PRO A 158 16.26 -3.09 -13.38
N PRO A 159 16.09 -3.98 -12.39
CA PRO A 159 14.83 -4.65 -12.05
C PRO A 159 13.85 -3.77 -11.26
N PHE A 160 12.56 -3.93 -11.55
CA PHE A 160 11.48 -3.20 -10.88
C PHE A 160 10.95 -3.97 -9.66
N SER A 161 10.14 -3.30 -8.83
CA SER A 161 9.40 -3.89 -7.70
C SER A 161 8.53 -5.09 -8.09
N THR A 162 8.23 -5.31 -9.37
CA THR A 162 7.55 -6.51 -9.86
C THR A 162 8.39 -7.79 -9.71
N THR A 163 9.72 -7.69 -9.68
CA THR A 163 10.62 -8.85 -9.62
C THR A 163 11.67 -8.77 -8.53
N ASN A 164 12.03 -7.57 -8.05
CA ASN A 164 13.06 -7.39 -7.04
C ASN A 164 12.67 -6.35 -5.99
N SER A 165 12.93 -6.68 -4.74
CA SER A 165 12.99 -5.72 -3.63
C SER A 165 14.04 -6.18 -2.62
N ASN A 166 14.20 -5.41 -1.55
CA ASN A 166 14.98 -5.84 -0.38
C ASN A 166 14.33 -7.03 0.35
N TRP A 167 13.04 -7.29 0.12
CA TRP A 167 12.27 -8.34 0.80
C TRP A 167 12.28 -9.67 0.06
N ALA A 168 12.27 -9.66 -1.27
CA ALA A 168 12.20 -10.87 -2.08
C ALA A 168 12.68 -10.62 -3.51
N ILE A 169 12.92 -11.71 -4.23
CA ILE A 169 13.16 -11.70 -5.68
C ILE A 169 12.26 -12.71 -6.38
N GLY A 170 12.12 -12.57 -7.70
CA GLY A 170 11.40 -13.51 -8.56
C GLY A 170 9.92 -13.63 -8.21
N TRP A 171 9.38 -14.85 -8.29
CA TRP A 171 7.94 -15.12 -8.06
C TRP A 171 7.44 -14.70 -6.67
N GLN A 172 8.31 -14.74 -5.65
CA GLN A 172 7.93 -14.28 -4.31
C GLN A 172 7.72 -12.76 -4.30
N GLN A 173 8.58 -12.01 -4.99
CA GLN A 173 8.42 -10.57 -5.12
C GLN A 173 7.25 -10.21 -6.03
N ALA A 174 7.00 -10.98 -7.09
CA ALA A 174 5.81 -10.80 -7.91
C ALA A 174 4.52 -10.97 -7.08
N ALA A 175 4.45 -11.98 -6.21
CA ALA A 175 3.33 -12.17 -5.28
C ALA A 175 3.18 -11.00 -4.31
N ASN A 176 4.29 -10.54 -3.70
CA ASN A 176 4.30 -9.34 -2.85
C ASN A 176 3.77 -8.13 -3.63
N ASN A 177 4.34 -7.82 -4.79
CA ASN A 177 3.96 -6.64 -5.56
C ASN A 177 2.51 -6.71 -6.05
N LEU A 178 2.03 -7.88 -6.49
CA LEU A 178 0.64 -8.07 -6.88
C LEU A 178 -0.31 -7.75 -5.74
N TYR A 179 -0.06 -8.32 -4.55
CA TYR A 179 -0.91 -8.06 -3.39
C TYR A 179 -0.83 -6.58 -2.97
N ALA A 180 0.37 -5.99 -3.03
CA ALA A 180 0.58 -4.57 -2.73
C ALA A 180 -0.25 -3.68 -3.66
N GLU A 181 -0.25 -3.97 -4.95
CA GLU A 181 -0.96 -3.22 -5.98
C GLU A 181 -2.48 -3.39 -5.87
N ALA A 182 -2.96 -4.62 -5.76
CA ALA A 182 -4.39 -4.90 -5.63
C ALA A 182 -5.02 -4.31 -4.36
N THR A 183 -4.22 -4.16 -3.29
CA THR A 183 -4.75 -3.83 -1.96
C THR A 183 -4.49 -2.38 -1.55
N PHE A 184 -3.26 -1.88 -1.75
CA PHE A 184 -2.80 -0.62 -1.18
C PHE A 184 -2.43 0.41 -2.25
N VAL A 185 -1.54 0.03 -3.17
CA VAL A 185 -0.89 0.96 -4.09
C VAL A 185 -1.89 1.49 -5.12
N CYS A 186 -2.62 0.63 -5.84
CA CYS A 186 -3.54 1.10 -6.90
C CYS A 186 -4.75 1.84 -6.34
N SER A 187 -5.20 1.46 -5.15
CA SER A 187 -6.19 2.17 -4.36
C SER A 187 -5.82 3.65 -4.16
N SER A 188 -4.54 3.93 -3.88
CA SER A 188 -4.01 5.28 -3.78
C SER A 188 -4.07 6.03 -5.13
N TYR A 189 -3.83 5.36 -6.26
CA TYR A 189 -4.03 5.96 -7.60
C TYR A 189 -5.50 6.31 -7.84
N TRP A 190 -6.43 5.39 -7.59
CA TRP A 190 -7.86 5.62 -7.83
C TRP A 190 -8.42 6.72 -6.95
N LEU A 191 -7.93 6.84 -5.70
CA LEU A 191 -8.23 7.96 -4.83
C LEU A 191 -7.74 9.29 -5.41
N ALA A 192 -6.52 9.34 -5.96
CA ALA A 192 -6.02 10.53 -6.63
C ALA A 192 -6.85 10.90 -7.87
N ASP A 193 -7.21 9.90 -8.69
CA ASP A 193 -8.02 10.07 -9.90
C ASP A 193 -9.44 10.55 -9.61
N ALA A 194 -10.07 10.07 -8.53
CA ALA A 194 -11.42 10.46 -8.13
C ALA A 194 -11.55 11.95 -7.75
N PHE A 195 -10.44 12.57 -7.37
CA PHE A 195 -10.34 14.00 -7.05
C PHE A 195 -9.73 14.82 -8.20
N ALA A 196 -9.35 14.18 -9.30
CA ALA A 196 -8.79 14.85 -10.46
C ALA A 196 -9.86 15.38 -11.42
N GLY A 197 -9.48 16.24 -12.37
CA GLY A 197 -10.31 16.67 -13.50
C GLY A 197 -11.44 17.66 -13.20
N SER A 198 -11.72 18.00 -11.93
CA SER A 198 -12.71 19.02 -11.54
C SER A 198 -12.04 20.29 -11.03
N ARG A 199 -12.48 21.47 -11.47
CA ARG A 199 -11.96 22.77 -10.98
C ARG A 199 -12.13 23.00 -9.48
N ARG A 200 -12.99 22.22 -8.81
CA ARG A 200 -13.26 22.34 -7.37
C ARG A 200 -12.56 21.28 -6.53
N LYS A 201 -11.96 20.27 -7.17
CA LYS A 201 -11.27 19.18 -6.50
C LYS A 201 -9.78 19.23 -6.81
N SER A 202 -8.96 18.77 -5.88
CA SER A 202 -7.52 18.69 -6.06
C SER A 202 -6.94 17.48 -5.36
N SER A 203 -6.05 16.77 -6.05
CA SER A 203 -5.34 15.63 -5.49
C SER A 203 -3.84 15.78 -5.65
N TRP A 204 -3.10 15.13 -4.75
CA TRP A 204 -1.66 14.92 -4.86
C TRP A 204 -1.35 13.50 -4.42
N LYS A 205 -0.35 12.92 -5.06
CA LYS A 205 0.10 11.56 -4.80
C LYS A 205 1.58 11.53 -4.46
N TYR A 206 1.96 10.70 -3.49
CA TYR A 206 3.35 10.38 -3.19
C TYR A 206 3.59 8.87 -3.10
N GLN A 207 4.86 8.48 -3.14
CA GLN A 207 5.35 7.17 -2.71
C GLN A 207 6.43 7.38 -1.64
N PHE A 208 6.41 6.58 -0.58
CA PHE A 208 7.49 6.48 0.40
C PHE A 208 8.42 5.31 0.03
N SER A 209 9.69 5.63 -0.21
CA SER A 209 10.69 4.68 -0.74
C SER A 209 11.96 4.60 0.10
N VAL A 210 11.93 5.06 1.37
CA VAL A 210 13.09 4.91 2.27
C VAL A 210 13.14 3.46 2.80
N PRO A 211 14.22 2.70 2.52
CA PRO A 211 14.32 1.30 2.92
C PRO A 211 14.10 1.09 4.44
N PRO A 212 13.26 0.12 4.83
CA PRO A 212 12.78 -0.99 4.00
C PRO A 212 11.44 -0.73 3.29
N SER A 213 10.92 0.50 3.36
CA SER A 213 9.69 0.94 2.69
C SER A 213 8.48 0.02 2.91
N SER A 214 8.40 -0.64 4.06
CA SER A 214 7.33 -1.59 4.36
C SER A 214 6.03 -0.91 4.72
N HIS A 215 4.91 -1.65 4.74
CA HIS A 215 3.65 -1.14 5.28
C HIS A 215 3.81 -0.47 6.64
N GLY A 216 3.32 0.77 6.75
CA GLY A 216 3.41 1.58 7.96
C GLY A 216 4.78 2.19 8.28
N ALA A 217 5.81 1.99 7.44
CA ALA A 217 7.15 2.57 7.63
C ALA A 217 7.15 4.10 7.60
N ASP A 218 6.16 4.69 6.92
CA ASP A 218 5.92 6.13 6.80
C ASP A 218 5.21 6.74 8.03
N VAL A 219 4.67 5.93 8.95
CA VAL A 219 3.97 6.43 10.15
C VAL A 219 4.94 7.04 11.16
N SER A 220 6.03 6.32 11.47
CA SER A 220 7.05 6.78 12.43
C SER A 220 7.64 8.15 12.09
N PRO A 221 8.12 8.42 10.85
CA PRO A 221 8.66 9.74 10.51
C PRO A 221 7.62 10.86 10.51
N LEU A 222 6.33 10.55 10.38
CA LEU A 222 5.27 11.54 10.47
C LEU A 222 4.99 11.98 11.91
N LEU A 223 5.17 11.09 12.89
CA LEU A 223 4.76 11.32 14.28
C LEU A 223 5.91 11.63 15.25
N THR A 224 7.15 11.30 14.87
CA THR A 224 8.32 11.46 15.74
C THR A 224 8.93 12.86 15.62
N ASP A 225 9.58 13.36 16.68
CA ASP A 225 10.37 14.60 16.62
C ASP A 225 11.34 14.56 15.43
N PRO A 226 11.30 15.54 14.50
CA PRO A 226 12.21 15.60 13.36
C PRO A 226 13.70 15.50 13.73
N LYS A 227 14.07 15.96 14.93
CA LYS A 227 15.45 16.07 15.40
C LYS A 227 15.98 14.80 16.07
N ILE A 228 15.19 13.74 16.13
CA ILE A 228 15.64 12.48 16.73
C ILE A 228 16.87 11.95 15.96
N GLN A 229 17.92 11.61 16.69
CA GLN A 229 19.19 11.13 16.13
C GLN A 229 19.26 9.61 16.09
N GLY A 230 20.22 9.06 15.33
CA GLY A 230 20.54 7.62 15.32
C GLY A 230 19.53 6.76 14.56
N THR A 231 18.77 7.37 13.65
CA THR A 231 17.68 6.74 12.91
C THR A 231 17.95 6.74 11.41
N GLY A 232 17.33 5.82 10.67
CA GLY A 232 17.49 5.73 9.21
C GLY A 232 16.83 6.83 8.37
N MET A 233 16.42 7.94 8.99
CA MET A 233 15.96 9.14 8.33
C MET A 233 16.59 10.38 8.96
N ASP A 234 16.95 11.36 8.14
CA ASP A 234 17.57 12.61 8.57
C ASP A 234 16.49 13.64 8.99
N GLU A 235 16.93 14.75 9.59
CA GLU A 235 16.04 15.83 10.03
C GLU A 235 15.32 16.48 8.83
N VAL A 236 15.99 16.60 7.69
CA VAL A 236 15.47 17.24 6.48
C VAL A 236 14.28 16.47 5.92
N PHE A 237 14.41 15.15 5.76
CA PHE A 237 13.34 14.27 5.30
C PHE A 237 12.10 14.41 6.18
N ARG A 238 12.27 14.25 7.50
CA ARG A 238 11.16 14.28 8.46
C ARG A 238 10.47 15.63 8.49
N THR A 239 11.27 16.69 8.57
CA THR A 239 10.75 18.06 8.57
C THR A 239 9.93 18.31 7.30
N ALA A 240 10.46 17.95 6.13
CA ALA A 240 9.77 18.11 4.87
C ALA A 240 8.49 17.27 4.77
N PHE A 241 8.52 16.02 5.22
CA PHE A 241 7.36 15.12 5.19
C PHE A 241 6.25 15.59 6.15
N GLN A 242 6.61 16.01 7.37
CA GLN A 242 5.67 16.57 8.33
C GLN A 242 5.10 17.92 7.86
N GLN A 243 5.93 18.79 7.27
CA GLN A 243 5.47 20.05 6.70
C GLN A 243 4.57 19.84 5.48
N THR A 244 4.79 18.80 4.69
CA THR A 244 3.94 18.41 3.56
C THR A 244 2.52 18.11 4.05
N TRP A 245 2.40 17.22 5.04
CA TRP A 245 1.12 16.91 5.68
C TRP A 245 0.51 18.11 6.41
N GLY A 246 1.31 18.88 7.15
CA GLY A 246 0.85 20.08 7.85
C GLY A 246 0.32 21.15 6.89
N ASN A 247 1.00 21.39 5.76
CA ASN A 247 0.54 22.30 4.72
C ASN A 247 -0.77 21.80 4.11
N PHE A 248 -0.89 20.49 3.83
CA PHE A 248 -2.14 19.93 3.31
C PHE A 248 -3.31 20.14 4.28
N ILE A 249 -3.12 19.87 5.57
CA ILE A 249 -4.15 20.01 6.61
C ILE A 249 -4.59 21.48 6.75
N VAL A 250 -3.64 22.41 6.80
CA VAL A 250 -3.92 23.83 7.08
C VAL A 250 -4.36 24.61 5.84
N LYS A 251 -3.79 24.30 4.67
CA LYS A 251 -3.93 25.10 3.45
C LYS A 251 -4.68 24.36 2.34
N GLY A 252 -4.84 23.04 2.45
CA GLY A 252 -5.35 22.21 1.36
C GLY A 252 -4.38 22.04 0.20
N ASP A 253 -3.09 22.34 0.40
CA ASP A 253 -2.02 22.19 -0.59
C ASP A 253 -0.81 21.59 0.14
N PRO A 254 -0.32 20.40 -0.26
CA PRO A 254 0.77 19.72 0.43
C PRO A 254 2.15 20.30 0.09
N THR A 255 2.26 21.17 -0.91
CA THR A 255 3.55 21.63 -1.42
C THR A 255 4.28 22.54 -0.44
N LEU A 256 5.61 22.53 -0.51
CA LEU A 256 6.48 23.36 0.33
C LEU A 256 6.67 24.74 -0.29
N SER A 257 6.66 25.78 0.54
CA SER A 257 7.12 27.11 0.12
C SER A 257 8.62 27.13 -0.13
N THR A 258 9.12 28.12 -0.87
CA THR A 258 10.57 28.33 -1.08
C THR A 258 11.33 28.41 0.25
N ALA A 259 10.74 29.06 1.27
CA ALA A 259 11.35 29.15 2.59
C ALA A 259 11.49 27.76 3.27
N GLN A 260 10.42 26.95 3.24
CA GLN A 260 10.42 25.58 3.78
C GLN A 260 11.42 24.66 3.05
N ALA A 261 11.57 24.82 1.74
CA ALA A 261 12.57 24.04 0.99
C ALA A 261 14.00 24.56 1.14
N SER A 262 14.19 25.87 1.40
CA SER A 262 15.52 26.46 1.61
C SER A 262 16.14 26.11 2.96
N THR A 263 15.34 25.66 3.93
CA THR A 263 15.84 25.14 5.21
C THR A 263 16.36 23.72 5.12
N ALA A 264 16.26 23.06 3.96
CA ALA A 264 16.98 21.82 3.72
C ALA A 264 18.48 22.12 3.71
N GLY A 265 19.19 21.70 4.75
CA GLY A 265 20.64 21.78 4.81
C GLY A 265 21.27 20.85 3.77
N GLN A 266 21.67 19.65 4.21
CA GLN A 266 22.09 18.57 3.31
C GLN A 266 20.84 17.79 2.85
N GLY A 267 20.62 17.68 1.55
CA GLY A 267 19.45 17.03 0.95
C GLY A 267 18.71 17.88 -0.08
N ASN A 268 18.04 17.22 -1.04
CA ASN A 268 17.26 17.84 -2.10
C ASN A 268 15.78 17.50 -1.97
N ILE A 269 15.01 18.39 -1.32
CA ILE A 269 13.55 18.27 -1.21
C ILE A 269 12.81 19.19 -2.18
N THR A 270 13.51 19.80 -3.14
CA THR A 270 12.93 20.86 -3.97
C THR A 270 11.80 20.35 -4.85
N ALA A 271 11.76 19.05 -5.18
CA ALA A 271 10.66 18.44 -5.92
C ALA A 271 9.30 18.67 -5.25
N ALA A 272 9.24 18.78 -3.92
CA ALA A 272 8.01 19.00 -3.16
C ALA A 272 7.52 20.47 -3.17
N THR A 273 8.25 21.41 -3.81
CA THR A 273 7.88 22.83 -3.73
C THR A 273 6.69 23.20 -4.59
N THR A 274 5.98 24.26 -4.19
CA THR A 274 4.93 24.89 -4.99
C THR A 274 5.46 25.23 -6.38
N GLY A 275 4.70 24.89 -7.42
CA GLY A 275 5.08 25.10 -8.82
C GLY A 275 5.93 23.97 -9.42
N LYS A 276 6.44 23.02 -8.61
CA LYS A 276 7.08 21.79 -9.10
C LYS A 276 6.17 20.58 -8.92
N TRP A 277 5.79 20.26 -7.68
CA TRP A 277 4.84 19.17 -7.44
C TRP A 277 3.42 19.63 -7.76
N LEU A 278 3.03 19.38 -9.01
CA LEU A 278 1.73 19.78 -9.52
C LEU A 278 0.62 18.87 -8.98
N GLN A 279 -0.61 19.40 -8.99
CA GLN A 279 -1.80 18.61 -8.72
C GLN A 279 -1.89 17.43 -9.69
N TRP A 280 -2.33 16.30 -9.16
CA TRP A 280 -2.64 15.11 -9.93
C TRP A 280 -3.82 15.40 -10.87
N GLY A 281 -3.59 15.30 -12.17
CA GLY A 281 -4.50 15.68 -13.24
C GLY A 281 -5.46 14.58 -13.68
N GLY A 282 -5.18 13.31 -13.34
CA GLY A 282 -5.98 12.16 -13.73
C GLY A 282 -5.88 11.84 -15.23
N GLN A 283 -4.73 12.16 -15.83
CA GLN A 283 -4.37 11.92 -17.22
C GLN A 283 -3.14 11.00 -17.30
N PRO A 284 -3.30 9.75 -17.80
CA PRO A 284 -2.18 8.85 -18.03
C PRO A 284 -1.03 9.53 -18.79
N GLY A 285 0.19 9.38 -18.27
CA GLY A 285 1.41 9.97 -18.86
C GLY A 285 1.66 11.45 -18.57
N ARG A 286 0.77 12.15 -17.86
CA ARG A 286 0.97 13.54 -17.42
C ARG A 286 0.96 13.72 -15.90
N ASP A 287 0.55 12.69 -15.18
CA ASP A 287 0.50 12.70 -13.73
C ASP A 287 1.83 12.27 -13.11
N PHE A 288 2.36 13.13 -12.25
CA PHE A 288 3.59 12.89 -11.50
C PHE A 288 3.27 12.76 -10.01
N MET A 289 3.88 11.77 -9.38
CA MET A 289 3.85 11.62 -7.92
C MET A 289 5.18 12.05 -7.33
N LEU A 290 5.15 12.50 -6.07
CA LEU A 290 6.36 12.78 -5.31
C LEU A 290 6.94 11.47 -4.78
N ASN A 291 8.15 11.12 -5.19
CA ASN A 291 8.89 10.02 -4.60
C ASN A 291 9.71 10.56 -3.41
N LEU A 292 9.37 10.09 -2.20
CA LEU A 292 10.07 10.42 -0.96
C LEU A 292 11.14 9.36 -0.71
N ASN A 293 12.40 9.67 -1.03
CA ASN A 293 13.52 8.76 -0.87
C ASN A 293 14.68 9.42 -0.10
N MET A 294 15.70 8.62 0.20
CA MET A 294 16.94 9.01 0.85
C MET A 294 18.13 8.33 0.19
N THR A 295 19.29 8.98 0.28
CA THR A 295 20.58 8.44 -0.16
C THR A 295 21.60 8.48 0.96
N GLY A 296 22.71 7.77 0.78
CA GLY A 296 23.79 7.74 1.76
C GLY A 296 23.46 6.96 3.02
N GLY A 297 24.21 7.22 4.09
CA GLY A 297 24.18 6.43 5.32
C GLY A 297 25.00 5.14 5.25
N MET A 298 25.22 4.56 6.43
CA MET A 298 25.88 3.27 6.60
C MET A 298 24.84 2.15 6.48
N PRO A 299 25.07 1.13 5.61
CA PRO A 299 24.16 0.01 5.48
C PRO A 299 24.16 -0.84 6.75
N VAL A 300 22.96 -1.20 7.21
CA VAL A 300 22.72 -2.10 8.35
C VAL A 300 21.72 -3.15 7.93
N THR A 301 22.18 -4.39 7.88
CA THR A 301 21.34 -5.55 7.60
C THR A 301 20.77 -6.11 8.89
N THR A 302 19.44 -6.18 8.99
CA THR A 302 18.75 -6.72 10.15
C THR A 302 17.85 -7.88 9.75
N PRO A 303 17.91 -9.04 10.43
CA PRO A 303 16.98 -10.13 10.18
C PRO A 303 15.57 -9.73 10.59
N ARG A 304 14.59 -10.09 9.75
CA ARG A 304 13.16 -9.88 9.94
C ARG A 304 12.43 -11.20 9.76
N GLN A 305 11.49 -11.49 10.65
CA GLN A 305 10.57 -12.62 10.54
C GLN A 305 9.38 -12.20 9.69
N VAL A 306 9.11 -12.92 8.61
CA VAL A 306 7.99 -12.67 7.69
C VAL A 306 7.43 -14.02 7.25
N GLY A 307 6.14 -14.27 7.45
CA GLY A 307 5.49 -15.50 6.99
C GLY A 307 6.16 -16.80 7.45
N GLY A 308 6.82 -16.80 8.62
CA GLY A 308 7.58 -17.95 9.14
C GLY A 308 9.00 -18.10 8.58
N SER A 309 9.42 -17.21 7.69
CA SER A 309 10.75 -17.16 7.08
C SER A 309 11.57 -16.00 7.65
N VAL A 310 12.91 -16.13 7.62
CA VAL A 310 13.84 -15.06 8.00
C VAL A 310 14.38 -14.39 6.75
N VAL A 311 14.15 -13.10 6.60
CA VAL A 311 14.69 -12.28 5.52
C VAL A 311 15.66 -11.26 6.09
N ASN A 312 16.83 -11.12 5.46
CA ASN A 312 17.84 -10.14 5.83
C ASN A 312 17.59 -8.84 5.09
N ILE A 313 17.10 -7.83 5.81
CA ILE A 313 16.71 -6.55 5.22
C ILE A 313 17.79 -5.51 5.46
N THR A 314 18.26 -4.87 4.40
CA THR A 314 19.25 -3.79 4.48
C THR A 314 18.56 -2.43 4.60
N SER A 315 18.85 -1.70 5.67
CA SER A 315 18.44 -0.31 5.87
C SER A 315 19.67 0.56 6.03
N TYR A 316 19.50 1.88 6.15
CA TYR A 316 20.63 2.80 6.28
C TYR A 316 20.50 3.59 7.57
N VAL A 317 21.61 3.86 8.25
CA VAL A 317 21.68 4.66 9.48
C VAL A 317 22.73 5.76 9.34
N PRO A 318 22.77 6.78 10.22
CA PRO A 318 23.77 7.83 10.16
C PRO A 318 25.19 7.26 10.22
N SER A 319 26.12 7.89 9.48
CA SER A 319 27.51 7.45 9.39
C SER A 319 28.23 7.73 10.72
N SER A 320 28.93 6.73 11.27
CA SER A 320 29.83 6.95 12.40
C SER A 320 31.27 7.02 11.90
N GLY A 321 31.91 8.18 11.97
CA GLY A 321 33.34 8.32 11.69
C GLY A 321 33.72 8.48 10.21
N GLY A 322 32.78 8.87 9.34
CA GLY A 322 33.08 9.35 7.98
C GLY A 322 33.42 8.28 6.93
N SER A 323 33.25 6.99 7.23
CA SER A 323 33.48 5.90 6.26
C SER A 323 32.35 5.73 5.24
N TYR A 324 31.18 6.31 5.51
CA TYR A 324 30.02 6.33 4.62
C TYR A 324 29.53 7.78 4.44
N PRO A 325 28.92 8.12 3.29
CA PRO A 325 28.21 9.38 3.12
C PRO A 325 27.15 9.56 4.21
N GLU A 326 26.83 10.82 4.54
CA GLU A 326 25.71 11.10 5.43
C GLU A 326 24.38 10.71 4.78
N LEU A 327 23.36 10.49 5.61
CA LEU A 327 22.00 10.34 5.14
C LEU A 327 21.52 11.67 4.56
N GLU A 328 21.00 11.65 3.34
CA GLU A 328 20.50 12.84 2.65
C GLU A 328 19.13 12.58 2.03
N ALA A 329 18.13 13.39 2.41
CA ALA A 329 16.82 13.41 1.77
C ALA A 329 16.93 13.69 0.26
N THR A 330 16.27 12.87 -0.57
CA THR A 330 16.23 13.04 -2.02
C THR A 330 14.81 12.84 -2.54
N PHE A 331 14.11 13.95 -2.75
CA PHE A 331 12.75 13.94 -3.29
C PHE A 331 12.78 14.22 -4.78
N ASN A 332 12.03 13.43 -5.55
CA ASN A 332 11.91 13.58 -7.00
C ASN A 332 10.45 13.48 -7.44
N LEU A 333 10.14 14.06 -8.60
CA LEU A 333 8.85 13.84 -9.26
C LEU A 333 9.00 12.71 -10.26
N VAL A 334 8.12 11.72 -10.18
CA VAL A 334 8.20 10.51 -10.98
C VAL A 334 6.89 10.26 -11.73
N PRO A 335 6.94 9.77 -12.98
CA PRO A 335 5.75 9.60 -13.81
C PRO A 335 4.91 8.45 -13.27
N GLY A 336 3.78 8.74 -12.62
CA GLY A 336 3.04 7.74 -11.85
C GLY A 336 2.53 6.57 -12.69
N TRP A 337 2.26 6.79 -13.98
CA TRP A 337 1.82 5.74 -14.91
C TRP A 337 2.96 4.79 -15.35
N GLN A 338 4.14 5.33 -15.65
CA GLN A 338 5.28 4.55 -16.17
C GLN A 338 6.15 3.98 -15.05
N TRP A 339 6.02 4.51 -13.83
CA TRP A 339 6.76 4.08 -12.64
C TRP A 339 6.73 2.56 -12.47
N GLU A 340 7.86 1.98 -12.07
CA GLU A 340 7.97 0.56 -11.70
C GLU A 340 7.53 -0.39 -12.82
N GLY A 341 8.02 -0.12 -14.04
CA GLY A 341 7.72 -0.94 -15.21
C GLY A 341 6.26 -0.86 -15.65
N GLY A 342 5.64 0.32 -15.59
CA GLY A 342 4.27 0.52 -16.09
C GLY A 342 3.16 0.21 -15.08
N ARG A 343 3.36 0.56 -13.80
CA ARG A 343 2.37 0.36 -12.72
C ARG A 343 0.97 0.87 -13.07
N GLY A 344 0.83 1.95 -13.83
CA GLY A 344 -0.47 2.46 -14.25
C GLY A 344 -1.32 1.42 -14.99
N GLN A 345 -0.71 0.62 -15.87
CA GLN A 345 -1.39 -0.46 -16.58
C GLN A 345 -1.84 -1.57 -15.64
N ARG A 346 -1.02 -1.92 -14.64
CA ARG A 346 -1.38 -2.90 -13.60
C ARG A 346 -2.53 -2.41 -12.73
N CYS A 347 -2.54 -1.13 -12.37
CA CYS A 347 -3.67 -0.54 -11.66
C CYS A 347 -4.95 -0.48 -12.50
N GLN A 348 -4.84 -0.33 -13.82
CA GLN A 348 -5.99 -0.41 -14.72
C GLN A 348 -6.55 -1.84 -14.81
N LEU A 349 -5.68 -2.86 -14.86
CA LEU A 349 -6.10 -4.27 -14.81
C LEU A 349 -6.98 -4.53 -13.57
N TRP A 350 -6.57 -4.06 -12.39
CA TRP A 350 -7.35 -4.26 -11.16
C TRP A 350 -8.70 -3.55 -11.14
N VAL A 351 -8.87 -2.45 -11.88
CA VAL A 351 -10.20 -1.84 -12.08
C VAL A 351 -11.10 -2.75 -12.91
N GLU A 352 -10.57 -3.36 -13.96
CA GLU A 352 -11.31 -4.24 -14.88
C GLU A 352 -11.66 -5.59 -14.23
N LEU A 353 -10.74 -6.11 -13.41
CA LEU A 353 -10.93 -7.34 -12.65
C LEU A 353 -11.83 -7.15 -11.42
N GLY A 354 -12.09 -5.93 -10.96
CA GLY A 354 -12.88 -5.66 -9.75
C GLY A 354 -14.33 -6.18 -9.76
N GLN A 355 -14.86 -6.63 -10.90
CA GLN A 355 -16.15 -7.35 -10.95
C GLN A 355 -16.04 -8.85 -10.81
N TRP A 356 -14.86 -9.41 -11.03
CA TRP A 356 -14.60 -10.85 -11.02
C TRP A 356 -13.78 -11.29 -9.82
N ALA A 357 -13.16 -10.34 -9.12
CA ALA A 357 -12.26 -10.60 -8.00
C ALA A 357 -12.99 -11.26 -6.81
N PHE A 358 -14.26 -10.90 -6.55
CA PHE A 358 -14.98 -11.35 -5.35
C PHE A 358 -16.50 -11.53 -5.44
N GLU A 359 -17.18 -11.05 -6.50
CA GLU A 359 -18.62 -11.29 -6.73
C GLU A 359 -18.90 -12.77 -6.92
#